data_AF-A0A0Q9J2Q0-F1
#
_entry.id   AF-A0A0Q9J2Q0-F1
#
_cell.length_a   1.000
_cell.length_b   1.000
_cell.length_c   1.000
_cell.angle_alpha   90.00
_cell.angle_beta   90.00
_cell.angle_gamma   90.00
#
_symmetry.space_group_name_H-M   'P 1'
#
loop_
_entity.id
_entity.type
_entity.pdbx_description
1 polymer ?
#
loop_
_entity_poly.entity_id
_entity_poly.type
_entity_poly.pdbx_seq_one_letter_code
_entity_poly.pdbx_strand_id
1 'polypeptide(L)'
;MNRSKRRTGRRHPLATVALLALGLVFTGGAYAAISSGTAAQAEAKPTSQETIEEGKKLFQANCATCHGLEAQGTANGPGLIGVGAAAVDFQVGTGRMPMQMQGPQAQQKPPQFTDEQVKQLAYYVASLGPGPDIPADHLVNGGGDAANGAELFRINCAMCHNVAGAGGALTEGKFAPPLTNVSGVHAYEAMVTGPQNMPVFNDLNISPEDKRDIITYLKYVQDNRSPGGFELGSLGPVAEGLFIWIFGLGAIVAVTIWITAKSN
;
A
#
# COMPACT_ATOMS: atom_id res chain seq x y z
N MET A 1 -50.42 17.01 74.54
CA MET A 1 -49.02 17.44 74.34
C MET A 1 -48.43 16.62 73.20
N ASN A 2 -48.07 17.24 72.07
CA ASN A 2 -46.98 16.76 71.21
C ASN A 2 -46.62 17.82 70.16
N ARG A 3 -45.49 18.51 70.37
CA ARG A 3 -44.91 19.47 69.43
C ARG A 3 -44.11 18.71 68.38
N SER A 4 -44.48 18.83 67.11
CA SER A 4 -43.63 18.49 65.96
C SER A 4 -42.49 19.51 65.86
N LYS A 5 -41.23 19.06 65.97
CA LYS A 5 -40.03 19.84 65.64
C LYS A 5 -39.66 19.60 64.18
N ARG A 6 -39.94 20.57 63.29
CA ARG A 6 -39.32 20.63 61.95
C ARG A 6 -37.83 20.94 62.11
N ARG A 7 -36.95 20.03 61.66
CA ARG A 7 -35.51 20.29 61.48
C ARG A 7 -35.31 21.05 60.16
N THR A 8 -34.96 22.33 60.23
CA THR A 8 -34.48 23.11 59.08
C THR A 8 -32.95 23.09 59.09
N GLY A 9 -32.35 22.10 58.40
CA GLY A 9 -30.91 22.08 58.16
C GLY A 9 -30.53 23.10 57.09
N ARG A 10 -30.06 24.29 57.49
CA ARG A 10 -29.42 25.24 56.56
C ARG A 10 -28.10 24.62 56.08
N ARG A 11 -28.04 24.23 54.81
CA ARG A 11 -26.81 23.76 54.17
C ARG A 11 -25.91 24.97 53.93
N HIS A 12 -24.67 24.91 54.43
CA HIS A 12 -23.71 25.99 54.37
C HIS A 12 -23.28 26.24 52.90
N PRO A 13 -23.20 27.49 52.41
CA PRO A 13 -22.91 27.80 51.01
C PRO A 13 -21.56 27.24 50.53
N LEU A 14 -20.60 27.07 51.44
CA LEU A 14 -19.30 26.43 51.13
C LEU A 14 -19.42 24.95 50.75
N ALA A 15 -20.45 24.24 51.22
CA ALA A 15 -20.66 22.84 50.83
C ALA A 15 -21.03 22.71 49.35
N THR A 16 -21.77 23.67 48.80
CA THR A 16 -22.12 23.71 47.37
C THR A 16 -20.89 24.01 46.51
N VAL A 17 -20.04 24.94 46.95
CA VAL A 17 -18.78 25.27 46.24
C VAL A 17 -17.81 24.09 46.24
N ALA A 18 -17.68 23.40 47.37
CA ALA A 18 -16.81 22.23 47.48
C ALA A 18 -17.27 21.08 46.57
N LEU A 19 -18.58 20.85 46.47
CA LEU A 19 -19.14 19.81 45.59
C LEU A 19 -18.96 20.15 44.10
N LEU A 20 -19.08 21.43 43.72
CA LEU A 20 -18.82 21.87 42.35
C LEU A 20 -17.34 21.73 41.97
N ALA A 21 -16.43 22.09 42.87
CA ALA A 21 -14.99 21.94 42.65
C ALA A 21 -14.60 20.46 42.50
N LEU A 22 -15.12 19.58 43.36
CA LEU A 22 -14.94 18.13 43.25
C LEU A 22 -15.49 17.58 41.93
N GLY A 23 -16.67 18.03 41.51
CA GLY A 23 -17.27 17.68 40.23
C GLY A 23 -16.38 18.08 39.04
N LEU A 24 -15.85 19.31 39.05
CA LEU A 24 -14.98 19.82 37.99
C LEU A 24 -13.64 19.06 37.90
N VAL A 25 -13.04 18.74 39.05
CA VAL A 25 -11.79 17.96 39.09
C VAL A 25 -12.03 16.55 38.58
N PHE A 26 -13.15 15.94 38.95
CA PHE A 26 -13.48 14.58 38.52
C PHE A 26 -13.77 14.50 37.02
N THR A 27 -14.53 15.46 36.46
CA THR A 27 -14.81 15.50 35.02
C THR A 27 -13.58 15.89 34.21
N GLY A 28 -12.76 16.84 34.69
CA GLY A 28 -11.49 17.22 34.06
C GLY A 28 -10.47 16.07 34.07
N GLY A 29 -10.36 15.35 35.19
CA GLY A 29 -9.47 14.18 35.31
C GLY A 29 -9.91 13.01 34.44
N ALA A 30 -11.22 12.72 34.38
CA ALA A 30 -11.76 11.69 33.50
C ALA A 30 -11.57 12.05 32.02
N TYR A 31 -11.80 13.30 31.63
CA TYR A 31 -11.58 13.76 30.26
C TYR A 31 -10.10 13.66 29.86
N ALA A 32 -9.18 14.05 30.74
CA ALA A 32 -7.74 13.93 30.50
C ALA A 32 -7.30 12.47 30.37
N ALA A 33 -7.81 11.57 31.21
CA ALA A 33 -7.48 10.14 31.16
C ALA A 33 -8.01 9.46 29.88
N ILE A 34 -9.22 9.82 29.45
CA ILE A 34 -9.83 9.28 28.21
C ILE A 34 -9.14 9.86 26.98
N SER A 35 -8.77 11.15 26.98
CA SER A 35 -8.06 11.77 25.84
C SER A 35 -6.64 11.25 25.69
N SER A 36 -5.95 10.92 26.79
CA SER A 36 -4.65 10.24 26.76
C SER A 36 -4.73 8.80 26.23
N GLY A 37 -5.91 8.16 26.27
CA GLY A 37 -6.13 6.83 25.68
C GLY A 37 -6.43 6.84 24.17
N THR A 38 -6.74 8.00 23.59
CA THR A 38 -7.00 8.18 22.15
C THR A 38 -5.82 8.75 21.37
N ALA A 39 -4.73 9.12 22.06
CA ALA A 39 -3.44 9.31 21.40
C ALA A 39 -2.87 7.93 21.11
N ALA A 40 -3.36 7.30 20.03
CA ALA A 40 -2.59 6.30 19.33
C ALA A 40 -1.24 6.96 19.01
N GLN A 41 -0.23 6.64 19.81
CA GLN A 41 1.15 6.89 19.47
C GLN A 41 1.40 6.05 18.23
N ALA A 42 1.26 6.68 17.05
CA ALA A 42 1.95 6.22 15.88
C ALA A 42 3.42 6.15 16.29
N GLU A 43 3.94 4.93 16.45
CA GLU A 43 5.36 4.66 16.60
C GLU A 43 6.05 4.99 15.27
N ALA A 44 6.03 6.27 14.89
CA ALA A 44 7.07 6.80 14.04
C ALA A 44 8.35 6.61 14.84
N LYS A 45 9.26 5.74 14.37
CA LYS A 45 10.68 5.86 14.74
C LYS A 45 11.01 7.35 14.71
N PRO A 46 11.74 7.90 15.69
CA PRO A 46 12.18 9.29 15.59
C PRO A 46 13.10 9.37 14.38
N THR A 47 12.53 9.64 13.22
CA THR A 47 13.28 10.03 12.05
C THR A 47 14.00 11.28 12.48
N SER A 48 15.32 11.20 12.53
CA SER A 48 16.12 12.31 13.02
C SER A 48 15.84 13.54 12.14
N GLN A 49 15.84 14.73 12.73
CA GLN A 49 15.74 15.98 11.98
C GLN A 49 16.79 16.04 10.86
N GLU A 50 17.95 15.40 11.09
CA GLU A 50 19.02 15.24 10.10
C GLU A 50 18.57 14.43 8.87
N THR A 51 17.84 13.33 9.05
CA THR A 51 17.29 12.53 7.94
C THR A 51 16.32 13.35 7.07
N ILE A 52 15.47 14.17 7.69
CA ILE A 52 14.53 15.06 6.98
C ILE A 52 15.30 16.14 6.21
N GLU A 53 16.31 16.74 6.83
CA GLU A 53 17.13 17.78 6.19
C GLU A 53 17.94 17.23 5.01
N GLU A 54 18.50 16.02 5.13
CA GLU A 54 19.19 15.38 4.01
C GLU A 54 18.21 15.00 2.89
N GLY A 55 17.03 14.50 3.25
CA GLY A 55 15.93 14.28 2.32
C GLY A 55 15.52 15.54 1.57
N LYS A 56 15.46 16.69 2.26
CA LYS A 56 15.17 18.00 1.65
C LYS A 56 16.21 18.37 0.60
N LYS A 57 17.51 18.23 0.89
CA LYS A 57 18.58 18.52 -0.08
C LYS A 57 18.49 17.61 -1.29
N LEU A 58 18.30 16.30 -1.09
CA LEU A 58 18.12 15.34 -2.18
C LEU A 58 16.91 15.70 -3.04
N PHE A 59 15.80 16.07 -2.42
CA PHE A 59 14.59 16.47 -3.11
C PHE A 59 14.78 17.75 -3.95
N GLN A 60 15.42 18.77 -3.37
CA GLN A 60 15.69 20.02 -4.07
C GLN A 60 16.63 19.82 -5.27
N ALA A 61 17.61 18.92 -5.15
CA ALA A 61 18.54 18.62 -6.23
C ALA A 61 17.91 17.80 -7.37
N ASN A 62 16.95 16.92 -7.09
CA ASN A 62 16.51 15.90 -8.04
C ASN A 62 15.03 15.97 -8.45
N CYS A 63 14.16 16.58 -7.64
CA CYS A 63 12.71 16.50 -7.80
C CYS A 63 12.04 17.89 -7.97
N ALA A 64 12.65 18.94 -7.43
CA ALA A 64 12.04 20.27 -7.34
C ALA A 64 11.71 20.91 -8.69
N THR A 65 12.41 20.55 -9.77
CA THR A 65 12.12 21.05 -11.13
C THR A 65 10.68 20.73 -11.57
N CYS A 66 10.16 19.55 -11.19
CA CYS A 66 8.80 19.14 -11.52
C CYS A 66 7.83 19.33 -10.35
N HIS A 67 8.27 19.10 -9.12
CA HIS A 67 7.40 19.09 -7.94
C HIS A 67 7.47 20.37 -7.11
N GLY A 68 8.26 21.37 -7.51
CA GLY A 68 8.46 22.63 -6.78
C GLY A 68 9.48 22.49 -5.65
N LEU A 69 10.06 23.61 -5.20
CA LEU A 69 11.12 23.60 -4.17
C LEU A 69 10.67 23.04 -2.81
N GLU A 70 9.39 23.18 -2.49
CA GLU A 70 8.79 22.73 -1.22
C GLU A 70 7.67 21.71 -1.51
N ALA A 71 7.80 20.95 -2.59
CA ALA A 71 6.86 19.91 -3.02
C ALA A 71 5.41 20.38 -3.34
N GLN A 72 5.21 21.68 -3.54
CA GLN A 72 3.90 22.29 -3.80
C GLN A 72 3.33 21.99 -5.20
N GLY A 73 4.13 21.39 -6.09
CA GLY A 73 3.79 21.12 -7.48
C GLY A 73 4.14 22.27 -8.43
N THR A 74 4.17 21.95 -9.72
CA THR A 74 4.36 22.91 -10.81
C THR A 74 3.46 22.52 -11.99
N ALA A 75 3.53 23.26 -13.10
CA ALA A 75 2.89 22.82 -14.34
C ALA A 75 3.46 21.49 -14.89
N ASN A 76 4.68 21.12 -14.48
CA ASN A 76 5.39 19.93 -14.96
C ASN A 76 5.23 18.71 -14.03
N GLY A 77 4.56 18.85 -12.89
CA GLY A 77 4.40 17.76 -11.93
C GLY A 77 3.47 18.10 -10.77
N PRO A 78 2.73 17.12 -10.23
CA PRO A 78 1.78 17.35 -9.16
C PRO A 78 2.47 17.76 -7.86
N GLY A 79 1.70 18.34 -6.93
CA GLY A 79 2.15 18.50 -5.54
C GLY A 79 2.32 17.14 -4.86
N LEU A 80 3.29 17.04 -3.96
CA LEU A 80 3.56 15.83 -3.18
C LEU A 80 3.21 16.00 -1.69
N ILE A 81 2.69 17.16 -1.29
CA ILE A 81 2.21 17.38 0.07
C ILE A 81 1.03 16.44 0.35
N GLY A 82 1.17 15.59 1.37
CA GLY A 82 0.13 14.66 1.80
C GLY A 82 0.06 13.33 1.05
N VAL A 83 1.00 13.06 0.12
CA VAL A 83 1.06 11.73 -0.55
C VAL A 83 1.59 10.62 0.36
N GLY A 84 2.30 10.99 1.44
CA GLY A 84 2.87 10.07 2.43
C GLY A 84 4.24 9.49 2.05
N ALA A 85 4.91 8.91 3.04
CA ALA A 85 6.22 8.27 2.87
C ALA A 85 6.12 7.03 1.96
N ALA A 86 5.07 6.22 2.12
CA ALA A 86 4.83 5.02 1.32
C ALA A 86 4.78 5.29 -0.19
N ALA A 87 4.21 6.43 -0.60
CA ALA A 87 4.12 6.76 -2.02
C ALA A 87 5.50 7.09 -2.61
N VAL A 88 6.37 7.74 -1.82
CA VAL A 88 7.73 8.06 -2.24
C VAL A 88 8.60 6.81 -2.25
N ASP A 89 8.52 5.98 -1.21
CA ASP A 89 9.24 4.71 -1.13
C ASP A 89 8.87 3.81 -2.32
N PHE A 90 7.57 3.64 -2.59
CA PHE A 90 7.12 2.89 -3.75
C PHE A 90 7.61 3.47 -5.07
N GLN A 91 7.38 4.76 -5.34
CA GLN A 91 7.68 5.34 -6.65
C GLN A 91 9.19 5.42 -6.91
N VAL A 92 9.97 5.84 -5.91
CA VAL A 92 11.42 6.03 -6.05
C VAL A 92 12.18 4.72 -5.85
N GLY A 93 11.81 3.92 -4.85
CA GLY A 93 12.42 2.63 -4.52
C GLY A 93 12.19 1.57 -5.59
N THR A 94 11.03 1.59 -6.27
CA THR A 94 10.84 0.75 -7.48
C THR A 94 11.51 1.31 -8.73
N GLY A 95 12.03 2.54 -8.67
CA GLY A 95 12.69 3.22 -9.78
C GLY A 95 11.76 3.82 -10.83
N ARG A 96 10.45 3.95 -10.57
CA ARG A 96 9.50 4.63 -11.46
C ARG A 96 9.73 6.15 -11.48
N MET A 97 10.00 6.71 -10.31
CA MET A 97 10.41 8.09 -10.13
C MET A 97 11.90 8.19 -9.84
N PRO A 98 12.60 9.24 -10.31
CA PRO A 98 12.14 10.28 -11.23
C PRO A 98 11.85 9.73 -12.63
N MET A 99 10.77 10.15 -13.28
CA MET A 99 10.43 9.68 -14.64
C MET A 99 11.52 10.05 -15.66
N GLN A 100 11.86 9.13 -16.56
CA GLN A 100 12.78 9.39 -17.68
C GLN A 100 12.09 10.08 -18.86
N MET A 101 10.80 9.84 -19.06
CA MET A 101 10.00 10.44 -20.12
C MET A 101 8.54 10.52 -19.72
N GLN A 102 7.81 11.44 -20.33
CA GLN A 102 6.35 11.49 -20.22
C GLN A 102 5.72 10.42 -21.11
N GLY A 103 4.68 9.76 -20.62
CA GLY A 103 3.97 8.71 -21.34
C GLY A 103 2.68 8.33 -20.62
N PRO A 104 1.94 7.32 -21.13
CA PRO A 104 0.67 6.90 -20.54
C PRO A 104 0.77 6.51 -19.06
N GLN A 105 1.92 5.96 -18.67
CA GLN A 105 2.23 5.59 -17.30
C GLN A 105 3.75 5.53 -17.04
N ALA A 106 4.18 5.78 -15.81
CA ALA A 106 5.59 5.72 -15.44
C ALA A 106 6.10 4.28 -15.48
N GLN A 107 7.10 4.03 -16.31
CA GLN A 107 7.74 2.72 -16.47
C GLN A 107 8.69 2.45 -15.31
N GLN A 108 8.82 1.17 -14.95
CA GLN A 108 9.82 0.74 -13.99
C GLN A 108 11.21 0.83 -14.62
N LYS A 109 12.17 1.38 -13.87
CA LYS A 109 13.58 1.52 -14.26
C LYS A 109 14.46 0.92 -13.15
N PRO A 110 15.76 0.70 -13.40
CA PRO A 110 16.71 0.55 -12.31
C PRO A 110 16.62 1.76 -11.34
N PRO A 111 16.48 1.51 -10.02
CA PRO A 111 16.47 2.57 -9.03
C PRO A 111 17.71 3.47 -9.14
N GLN A 112 17.51 4.77 -8.98
CA GLN A 112 18.58 5.78 -9.09
C GLN A 112 19.13 6.21 -7.72
N PHE A 113 18.44 5.81 -6.65
CA PHE A 113 18.75 6.16 -5.28
C PHE A 113 18.95 4.88 -4.48
N THR A 114 19.80 4.95 -3.46
CA THR A 114 19.93 3.89 -2.46
C THR A 114 18.72 3.85 -1.54
N ASP A 115 18.45 2.70 -0.90
CA ASP A 115 17.32 2.56 0.04
C ASP A 115 17.34 3.62 1.15
N GLU A 116 18.53 4.02 1.61
CA GLU A 116 18.69 5.07 2.62
C GLU A 116 18.27 6.45 2.08
N GLN A 117 18.67 6.78 0.84
CA GLN A 117 18.26 8.02 0.19
C GLN A 117 16.76 8.04 -0.13
N VAL A 118 16.19 6.88 -0.49
CA VAL A 118 14.74 6.74 -0.69
C VAL A 118 13.99 7.04 0.60
N LYS A 119 14.43 6.48 1.74
CA LYS A 119 13.85 6.77 3.05
C LYS A 119 13.98 8.24 3.44
N GLN A 120 15.14 8.85 3.19
CA GLN A 120 15.35 10.28 3.42
C GLN A 120 14.35 11.14 2.62
N LEU A 121 14.19 10.86 1.33
CA LEU A 121 13.19 11.52 0.47
C LEU A 121 11.76 11.28 0.98
N ALA A 122 11.44 10.05 1.36
CA ALA A 122 10.12 9.67 1.84
C ALA A 122 9.75 10.39 3.14
N TYR A 123 10.66 10.44 4.11
CA TYR A 123 10.44 11.13 5.37
C TYR A 123 10.42 12.66 5.22
N TYR A 124 11.19 13.23 4.29
CA TYR A 124 11.06 14.64 3.97
C TYR A 124 9.65 14.96 3.47
N VAL A 125 9.15 14.22 2.49
CA VAL A 125 7.79 14.44 1.95
C VAL A 125 6.71 14.21 3.01
N ALA A 126 6.86 13.19 3.86
CA ALA A 126 5.95 12.94 4.97
C ALA A 126 5.97 14.06 6.04
N SER A 127 7.08 14.79 6.19
CA SER A 127 7.15 15.94 7.10
C SER A 127 6.30 17.13 6.64
N LEU A 128 5.94 17.20 5.35
CA LEU A 128 5.19 18.31 4.77
C LEU A 128 3.67 18.18 4.95
N GLY A 129 3.16 16.99 5.27
CA GLY A 129 1.74 16.76 5.50
C GLY A 129 1.39 15.29 5.79
N PRO A 130 0.20 15.02 6.35
CA PRO A 130 -0.21 13.67 6.70
C PRO A 130 -0.44 12.82 5.45
N GLY A 131 -0.01 11.57 5.50
CA GLY A 131 -0.24 10.58 4.45
C GLY A 131 0.18 9.18 4.91
N PRO A 132 0.01 8.14 4.07
CA PRO A 132 0.39 6.77 4.41
C PRO A 132 1.89 6.65 4.70
N ASP A 133 2.24 5.98 5.78
CA ASP A 133 3.63 5.73 6.18
C ASP A 133 4.14 4.38 5.61
N ILE A 134 5.45 4.20 5.60
CA ILE A 134 6.09 2.94 5.20
C ILE A 134 5.61 1.83 6.15
N PRO A 135 5.12 0.69 5.62
CA PRO A 135 4.52 -0.36 6.45
C PRO A 135 5.54 -1.03 7.38
N ALA A 136 5.06 -1.47 8.54
CA ALA A 136 5.87 -2.24 9.48
C ALA A 136 6.22 -3.64 8.92
N ASP A 137 7.40 -4.15 9.27
CA ASP A 137 7.96 -5.41 8.74
C ASP A 137 7.02 -6.62 8.89
N HIS A 138 6.24 -6.68 9.97
CA HIS A 138 5.33 -7.80 10.22
C HIS A 138 4.16 -7.89 9.21
N LEU A 139 3.80 -6.78 8.56
CA LEU A 139 2.73 -6.72 7.55
C LEU A 139 3.20 -7.14 6.15
N VAL A 140 4.51 -7.21 5.93
CA VAL A 140 5.11 -7.38 4.60
C VAL A 140 5.95 -8.66 4.47
N ASN A 141 6.16 -9.36 5.59
CA ASN A 141 6.98 -10.57 5.65
C ASN A 141 6.37 -11.80 4.95
N GLY A 142 5.06 -11.80 4.64
CA GLY A 142 4.38 -12.94 4.01
C GLY A 142 3.99 -14.06 4.98
N GLY A 143 3.81 -13.74 6.27
CA GLY A 143 3.40 -14.70 7.29
C GLY A 143 1.90 -14.70 7.62
N GLY A 144 1.04 -14.22 6.71
CA GLY A 144 -0.42 -14.17 6.88
C GLY A 144 -1.14 -15.45 6.42
N ASP A 145 -2.45 -15.35 6.20
CA ASP A 145 -3.28 -16.42 5.63
C ASP A 145 -3.33 -16.32 4.09
N ALA A 146 -2.64 -17.26 3.43
CA ALA A 146 -2.61 -17.32 1.97
C ALA A 146 -3.99 -17.61 1.34
N ALA A 147 -4.89 -18.33 2.02
CA ALA A 147 -6.21 -18.65 1.49
C ALA A 147 -7.12 -17.42 1.51
N ASN A 148 -7.15 -16.70 2.64
CA ASN A 148 -7.85 -15.41 2.74
C ASN A 148 -7.27 -14.40 1.72
N GLY A 149 -5.95 -14.30 1.65
CA GLY A 149 -5.25 -13.46 0.67
C GLY A 149 -5.62 -13.77 -0.78
N ALA A 150 -5.77 -15.06 -1.12
CA ALA A 150 -6.17 -15.50 -2.44
C ALA A 150 -7.61 -15.10 -2.78
N GLU A 151 -8.53 -15.18 -1.83
CA GLU A 151 -9.91 -14.73 -2.00
C GLU A 151 -9.96 -13.22 -2.24
N LEU A 152 -9.33 -12.44 -1.35
CA LEU A 152 -9.27 -10.99 -1.44
C LEU A 152 -8.63 -10.52 -2.75
N PHE A 153 -7.52 -11.15 -3.16
CA PHE A 153 -6.84 -10.81 -4.40
C PHE A 153 -7.72 -11.07 -5.63
N ARG A 154 -8.47 -12.18 -5.65
CA ARG A 154 -9.39 -12.50 -6.76
C ARG A 154 -10.54 -11.49 -6.86
N ILE A 155 -11.05 -11.03 -5.72
CA ILE A 155 -12.16 -10.08 -5.66
C ILE A 155 -11.70 -8.67 -6.06
N ASN A 156 -10.51 -8.24 -5.61
CA ASN A 156 -10.09 -6.84 -5.68
C ASN A 156 -9.02 -6.52 -6.73
N CYS A 157 -8.18 -7.49 -7.09
CA CYS A 157 -6.93 -7.24 -7.84
C CYS A 157 -6.86 -7.98 -9.18
N ALA A 158 -7.38 -9.21 -9.22
CA ALA A 158 -7.23 -10.11 -10.38
C ALA A 158 -7.87 -9.57 -11.66
N MET A 159 -8.86 -8.67 -11.55
CA MET A 159 -9.50 -8.03 -12.70
C MET A 159 -8.51 -7.18 -13.53
N CYS A 160 -7.44 -6.68 -12.89
CA CYS A 160 -6.38 -5.94 -13.57
C CYS A 160 -5.08 -6.75 -13.66
N HIS A 161 -4.69 -7.43 -12.58
CA HIS A 161 -3.39 -8.09 -12.48
C HIS A 161 -3.40 -9.57 -12.88
N ASN A 162 -4.51 -10.11 -13.38
CA ASN A 162 -4.73 -11.55 -13.59
C ASN A 162 -4.73 -12.33 -12.26
N VAL A 163 -5.44 -13.46 -12.19
CA VAL A 163 -5.56 -14.33 -10.99
C VAL A 163 -4.20 -14.79 -10.45
N ALA A 164 -3.23 -15.01 -11.34
CA ALA A 164 -1.86 -15.41 -10.98
C ALA A 164 -0.90 -14.22 -10.80
N GLY A 165 -1.38 -12.97 -10.89
CA GLY A 165 -0.52 -11.79 -10.82
C GLY A 165 0.33 -11.56 -12.07
N ALA A 166 -0.03 -12.12 -13.23
CA ALA A 166 0.71 -11.98 -14.48
C ALA A 166 0.63 -10.57 -15.11
N GLY A 167 -0.24 -9.69 -14.60
CA GLY A 167 -0.52 -8.38 -15.16
C GLY A 167 -1.64 -8.42 -16.20
N GLY A 168 -1.90 -7.27 -16.83
CA GLY A 168 -2.97 -7.12 -17.80
C GLY A 168 -2.95 -5.78 -18.52
N ALA A 169 -3.53 -5.73 -19.72
CA ALA A 169 -3.66 -4.47 -20.46
C ALA A 169 -4.81 -3.61 -19.89
N LEU A 170 -4.62 -2.29 -19.85
CA LEU A 170 -5.64 -1.31 -19.52
C LEU A 170 -5.91 -0.41 -20.75
N THR A 171 -6.89 0.49 -20.62
CA THR A 171 -7.23 1.47 -21.65
C THR A 171 -6.11 2.50 -21.86
N GLU A 172 -6.13 3.20 -23.00
CA GLU A 172 -5.20 4.31 -23.30
C GLU A 172 -3.70 3.95 -23.23
N GLY A 173 -3.35 2.70 -23.58
CA GLY A 173 -1.96 2.23 -23.60
C GLY A 173 -1.34 2.02 -22.21
N LYS A 174 -2.16 2.02 -21.16
CA LYS A 174 -1.75 1.68 -19.79
C LYS A 174 -1.79 0.17 -19.59
N PHE A 175 -1.13 -0.32 -18.54
CA PHE A 175 -1.13 -1.74 -18.18
C PHE A 175 -0.89 -1.94 -16.68
N ALA A 176 -1.46 -3.00 -16.13
CA ALA A 176 -1.21 -3.50 -14.81
C ALA A 176 0.08 -4.33 -14.89
N PRO A 177 1.14 -3.96 -14.17
CA PRO A 177 2.38 -4.71 -14.20
C PRO A 177 2.18 -6.12 -13.63
N PRO A 178 3.03 -7.08 -14.02
CA PRO A 178 3.12 -8.34 -13.31
C PRO A 178 3.52 -8.08 -11.85
N LEU A 179 2.99 -8.89 -10.94
CA LEU A 179 3.27 -8.84 -9.51
C LEU A 179 4.32 -9.88 -9.09
N THR A 180 5.03 -10.45 -10.06
CA THR A 180 6.18 -11.33 -9.83
C THR A 180 7.39 -10.49 -9.40
N ASN A 181 8.16 -10.98 -8.43
CA ASN A 181 9.35 -10.33 -7.88
C ASN A 181 9.10 -8.93 -7.27
N VAL A 182 7.89 -8.68 -6.76
CA VAL A 182 7.59 -7.45 -6.02
C VAL A 182 7.82 -7.70 -4.53
N SER A 183 8.56 -6.81 -3.86
CA SER A 183 8.76 -6.90 -2.41
C SER A 183 7.43 -6.72 -1.67
N GLY A 184 7.30 -7.32 -0.48
CA GLY A 184 6.10 -7.16 0.33
C GLY A 184 5.81 -5.70 0.69
N VAL A 185 6.88 -4.92 0.95
CA VAL A 185 6.80 -3.47 1.20
C VAL A 185 6.15 -2.75 0.02
N HIS A 186 6.71 -2.89 -1.18
CA HIS A 186 6.17 -2.21 -2.36
C HIS A 186 4.77 -2.71 -2.74
N ALA A 187 4.45 -3.98 -2.48
CA ALA A 187 3.09 -4.49 -2.69
C ALA A 187 2.09 -3.84 -1.74
N TYR A 188 2.43 -3.71 -0.45
CA TYR A 188 1.61 -3.01 0.54
C TYR A 188 1.42 -1.53 0.17
N GLU A 189 2.51 -0.87 -0.20
CA GLU A 189 2.51 0.55 -0.55
C GLU A 189 1.71 0.81 -1.83
N ALA A 190 1.80 -0.07 -2.82
CA ALA A 190 0.95 0.00 -4.01
C ALA A 190 -0.54 -0.06 -3.63
N MET A 191 -0.92 -0.96 -2.72
CA MET A 191 -2.30 -1.05 -2.25
C MET A 191 -2.75 0.23 -1.54
N VAL A 192 -1.97 0.76 -0.59
CA VAL A 192 -2.39 1.92 0.20
C VAL A 192 -2.28 3.26 -0.53
N THR A 193 -1.42 3.37 -1.55
CA THR A 193 -1.19 4.62 -2.28
C THR A 193 -1.93 4.69 -3.61
N GLY A 194 -2.34 3.55 -4.18
CA GLY A 194 -3.04 3.49 -5.47
C GLY A 194 -2.24 4.14 -6.61
N PRO A 195 -1.06 3.62 -6.97
CA PRO A 195 -0.20 4.26 -7.95
C PRO A 195 -0.85 4.30 -9.33
N GLN A 196 -0.77 5.47 -9.97
CA GLN A 196 -1.24 5.71 -11.34
C GLN A 196 -2.74 5.47 -11.52
N ASN A 197 -3.14 4.30 -12.04
CA ASN A 197 -4.54 3.94 -12.29
C ASN A 197 -5.04 2.85 -11.32
N MET A 198 -4.19 2.38 -10.41
CA MET A 198 -4.58 1.45 -9.38
C MET A 198 -5.43 2.19 -8.34
N PRO A 199 -6.61 1.68 -7.95
CA PRO A 199 -7.42 2.33 -6.92
C PRO A 199 -6.71 2.26 -5.55
N VAL A 200 -7.05 3.21 -4.68
CA VAL A 200 -6.52 3.27 -3.31
C VAL A 200 -7.26 2.27 -2.42
N PHE A 201 -6.52 1.34 -1.83
CA PHE A 201 -7.01 0.39 -0.83
C PHE A 201 -6.58 0.86 0.57
N ASN A 202 -7.39 1.74 1.17
CA ASN A 202 -7.16 2.25 2.52
C ASN A 202 -7.55 1.22 3.59
N ASP A 203 -7.18 1.48 4.85
CA ASP A 203 -7.40 0.52 5.94
C ASP A 203 -8.89 0.33 6.32
N LEU A 204 -9.80 1.13 5.74
CA LEU A 204 -11.24 0.96 5.90
C LEU A 204 -11.84 -0.02 4.88
N ASN A 205 -11.18 -0.24 3.74
CA ASN A 205 -11.66 -1.16 2.71
C ASN A 205 -10.90 -2.50 2.69
N ILE A 206 -9.59 -2.49 2.97
CA ILE A 206 -8.78 -3.68 3.16
C ILE A 206 -7.90 -3.41 4.38
N SER A 207 -8.12 -4.16 5.46
CA SER A 207 -7.37 -3.95 6.70
C SER A 207 -5.86 -4.22 6.50
N PRO A 208 -4.99 -3.72 7.39
CA PRO A 208 -3.55 -4.03 7.34
C PRO A 208 -3.25 -5.54 7.31
N GLU A 209 -4.03 -6.34 8.04
CA GLU A 209 -3.86 -7.80 8.04
C GLU A 209 -4.37 -8.44 6.75
N ASP A 210 -5.47 -7.95 6.19
CA ASP A 210 -5.95 -8.42 4.87
C ASP A 210 -4.94 -8.09 3.76
N LYS A 211 -4.25 -6.94 3.84
CA LYS A 211 -3.14 -6.60 2.93
C LYS A 211 -1.97 -7.57 3.10
N ARG A 212 -1.62 -7.91 4.35
CA ARG A 212 -0.58 -8.90 4.66
C ARG A 212 -0.96 -10.29 4.11
N ASP A 213 -2.23 -10.67 4.18
CA ASP A 213 -2.74 -11.92 3.62
C ASP A 213 -2.61 -11.93 2.10
N ILE A 214 -2.99 -10.84 1.42
CA ILE A 214 -2.79 -10.67 -0.03
C ILE A 214 -1.30 -10.81 -0.40
N ILE A 215 -0.40 -10.18 0.35
CA ILE A 215 1.06 -10.29 0.13
C ILE A 215 1.53 -11.74 0.34
N THR A 216 0.96 -12.43 1.33
CA THR A 216 1.27 -13.84 1.61
C THR A 216 0.82 -14.73 0.45
N TYR A 217 -0.36 -14.49 -0.11
CA TYR A 217 -0.83 -15.16 -1.31
C TYR A 217 0.09 -14.89 -2.51
N LEU A 218 0.49 -13.64 -2.75
CA LEU A 218 1.38 -13.28 -3.85
C LEU A 218 2.74 -13.99 -3.74
N LYS A 219 3.28 -14.13 -2.53
CA LYS A 219 4.50 -14.92 -2.26
C LYS A 219 4.27 -16.41 -2.53
N TYR A 220 3.16 -16.96 -2.03
CA TYR A 220 2.80 -18.35 -2.28
C TYR A 220 2.72 -18.67 -3.78
N VAL A 221 2.05 -17.83 -4.58
CA VAL A 221 1.95 -18.04 -6.04
C VAL A 221 3.32 -17.98 -6.73
N GLN A 222 4.26 -17.18 -6.23
CA GLN A 222 5.60 -17.08 -6.79
C GLN A 222 6.49 -18.27 -6.42
N ASP A 223 6.37 -18.76 -5.19
CA ASP A 223 7.19 -19.86 -4.67
C ASP A 223 6.65 -21.24 -5.10
N ASN A 224 5.34 -21.35 -5.31
CA ASN A 224 4.68 -22.59 -5.71
C ASN A 224 4.37 -22.61 -7.21
N ARG A 225 5.25 -23.28 -7.97
CA ARG A 225 5.06 -23.54 -9.40
C ARG A 225 3.78 -24.34 -9.69
N SER A 226 3.25 -24.15 -10.89
CA SER A 226 2.09 -24.90 -11.39
C SER A 226 2.30 -26.42 -11.29
N PRO A 227 1.35 -27.16 -10.68
CA PRO A 227 1.40 -28.62 -10.59
C PRO A 227 1.37 -29.34 -11.95
N GLY A 228 0.91 -28.66 -13.01
CA GLY A 228 0.56 -29.27 -14.30
C GLY A 228 1.61 -29.16 -15.41
N GLY A 229 2.81 -28.66 -15.11
CA GLY A 229 3.88 -28.48 -16.11
C GLY A 229 4.14 -27.00 -16.42
N PHE A 230 4.43 -26.69 -17.68
CA PHE A 230 4.86 -25.35 -18.08
C PHE A 230 3.70 -24.35 -18.05
N GLU A 231 3.91 -23.19 -17.40
CA GLU A 231 2.86 -22.21 -17.08
C GLU A 231 2.41 -21.35 -18.27
N LEU A 232 3.17 -21.31 -19.37
CA LEU A 232 2.88 -20.48 -20.55
C LEU A 232 2.59 -19.00 -20.18
N GLY A 233 3.30 -18.49 -19.17
CA GLY A 233 3.14 -17.12 -18.66
C GLY A 233 1.90 -16.88 -17.80
N SER A 234 1.15 -17.94 -17.42
CA SER A 234 -0.04 -17.86 -16.57
C SER A 234 -1.15 -16.95 -17.13
N LEU A 235 -1.19 -16.81 -18.46
CA LEU A 235 -2.19 -16.02 -19.20
C LEU A 235 -3.44 -16.84 -19.56
N GLY A 236 -3.47 -18.12 -19.20
CA GLY A 236 -4.59 -19.03 -19.39
C GLY A 236 -4.84 -19.39 -20.86
N PRO A 237 -6.12 -19.48 -21.29
CA PRO A 237 -6.50 -20.21 -22.51
C PRO A 237 -5.95 -19.60 -23.80
N VAL A 238 -5.55 -18.33 -23.81
CA VAL A 238 -4.99 -17.68 -25.00
C VAL A 238 -3.59 -18.24 -25.31
N ALA A 239 -2.71 -18.27 -24.30
CA ALA A 239 -1.35 -18.79 -24.47
C ALA A 239 -1.36 -20.31 -24.67
N GLU A 240 -2.20 -21.03 -23.91
CA GLU A 240 -2.42 -22.46 -24.07
C GLU A 240 -2.96 -22.82 -25.46
N GLY A 241 -3.96 -22.06 -25.95
CA GLY A 241 -4.54 -22.25 -27.26
C GLY A 241 -3.54 -22.02 -28.39
N LEU A 242 -2.73 -20.96 -28.31
CA LEU A 242 -1.66 -20.70 -29.27
C LEU A 242 -0.61 -21.82 -29.26
N PHE A 243 -0.23 -22.30 -28.07
CA PHE A 243 0.72 -23.41 -27.93
C PHE A 243 0.19 -24.69 -28.59
N ILE A 244 -1.06 -25.08 -28.29
CA ILE A 244 -1.70 -26.25 -28.90
C ILE A 244 -1.85 -26.07 -30.42
N TRP A 245 -2.16 -24.86 -30.89
CA TRP A 245 -2.31 -24.60 -32.32
C TRP A 245 -0.97 -24.75 -33.07
N ILE A 246 0.13 -24.25 -32.53
CA ILE A 246 1.45 -24.37 -33.18
C ILE A 246 2.01 -25.78 -33.02
N PHE A 247 2.13 -26.27 -31.80
CA PHE A 247 2.86 -27.51 -31.51
C PHE A 247 1.97 -28.74 -31.56
N GLY A 248 0.75 -28.65 -31.01
CA GLY A 248 -0.20 -29.75 -31.02
C GLY A 248 -0.68 -30.08 -32.45
N LEU A 249 -1.28 -29.11 -33.13
CA LEU A 249 -1.72 -29.32 -34.52
C LEU A 249 -0.52 -29.50 -35.47
N GLY A 250 0.59 -28.78 -35.26
CA GLY A 250 1.80 -28.97 -36.04
C GLY A 250 2.34 -30.40 -35.95
N ALA A 251 2.37 -31.00 -34.75
CA ALA A 251 2.77 -32.39 -34.57
C ALA A 251 1.78 -33.37 -35.24
N ILE A 252 0.47 -33.13 -35.12
CA ILE A 252 -0.56 -33.96 -35.78
C ILE A 252 -0.38 -33.92 -37.31
N VAL A 253 -0.18 -32.74 -37.89
CA VAL A 253 0.06 -32.58 -39.33
C VAL A 253 1.34 -33.30 -39.75
N ALA A 254 2.44 -33.12 -39.01
CA ALA A 254 3.71 -33.79 -39.31
C ALA A 254 3.60 -35.32 -39.26
N VAL A 255 2.92 -35.87 -38.23
CA VAL A 255 2.67 -37.31 -38.10
C VAL A 255 1.78 -37.81 -39.25
N THR A 256 0.75 -37.05 -39.61
CA THR A 256 -0.15 -37.41 -40.72
C THR A 256 0.59 -37.47 -42.06
N ILE A 257 1.46 -36.48 -42.33
CA ILE A 257 2.32 -36.47 -43.52
C ILE A 257 3.29 -37.66 -43.48
N TRP A 258 3.90 -37.94 -42.33
CA TRP A 258 4.85 -39.05 -42.20
C TRP A 258 4.20 -40.42 -42.46
N ILE A 259 3.00 -40.65 -41.92
CA ILE A 259 2.25 -41.90 -42.13
C ILE A 259 1.87 -42.05 -43.62
N THR A 260 1.37 -40.99 -44.25
CA THR A 260 0.95 -41.05 -45.66
C THR A 260 2.12 -41.10 -46.64
N ALA A 261 3.28 -40.53 -46.29
CA ALA A 261 4.49 -40.63 -47.11
C ALA A 261 5.13 -42.04 -47.12
N LYS A 262 4.83 -42.87 -46.11
CA LYS A 262 5.37 -44.24 -45.97
C LYS A 262 4.53 -45.32 -46.64
N SER A 263 3.32 -45.01 -47.11
CA SER A 263 2.39 -45.99 -47.68
C SER A 263 2.62 -46.32 -49.17
N ASN A 264 3.84 -46.11 -49.69
CA ASN A 264 4.29 -46.57 -51.01
C ASN A 264 5.63 -47.32 -50.89
#